data_AF-A0AAV0K2N9-F1
#
_entry.id   AF-A0AAV0K2N9-F1
#
_cell.length_a   1.000
_cell.length_b   1.000
_cell.length_c   1.000
_cell.angle_alpha   90.00
_cell.angle_beta   90.00
_cell.angle_gamma   90.00
#
_symmetry.space_group_name_H-M   'P 1'
#
loop_
_entity.id
_entity.type
_entity.pdbx_description
1 polymer ?
#
loop_
_entity_poly.entity_id
_entity_poly.type
_entity_poly.pdbx_seq_one_letter_code
_entity_poly.pdbx_strand_id
1 'polypeptide(L)'
;MSTSPTFPCSYCLLLLLLVAALLASSSKSAATAAAADRRSLITNGLGMTPPMGWNSWNHFHCDINEKMIKATADGLVSSGLAKLGYVYVNIDDCWAEKTRDCKGNLRPKKSTFPSGIKAVADYVHSKGLKLGIYSDAGYYTCSKTQPGSLGYEEQDAQTFASWDIDYLKYDNCFNDGSRPTVRLITLINYCSSI
;
A
#
# COMPACT_ATOMS: atom_id res chain seq x y z
N MET A 1 60.16 -54.70 -30.67
CA MET A 1 59.00 -54.32 -31.52
C MET A 1 57.91 -53.85 -30.56
N SER A 2 57.27 -52.68 -30.62
CA SER A 2 57.22 -51.59 -31.59
C SER A 2 56.59 -50.37 -30.87
N THR A 3 57.21 -49.19 -31.06
CA THR A 3 56.64 -47.83 -31.22
C THR A 3 55.55 -47.31 -30.26
N SER A 4 55.95 -46.38 -29.38
CA SER A 4 55.06 -45.36 -28.80
C SER A 4 54.83 -44.22 -29.81
N PRO A 5 53.60 -43.70 -30.01
CA PRO A 5 53.33 -42.64 -30.97
C PRO A 5 53.73 -41.27 -30.41
N THR A 6 54.64 -40.59 -31.11
CA THR A 6 54.93 -39.16 -30.89
C THR A 6 53.82 -38.33 -31.53
N PHE A 7 52.93 -37.75 -30.73
CA PHE A 7 51.94 -36.80 -31.23
C PHE A 7 52.59 -35.43 -31.47
N PRO A 8 52.52 -34.87 -32.70
CA PRO A 8 53.14 -33.59 -33.00
C PRO A 8 52.42 -32.44 -32.28
N CYS A 9 53.21 -31.61 -31.59
CA CYS A 9 52.84 -30.43 -30.80
C CYS A 9 51.86 -29.47 -31.52
N SER A 10 51.80 -29.52 -32.86
CA SER A 10 50.93 -28.68 -33.68
C SER A 10 49.42 -28.97 -33.53
N TYR A 11 49.03 -30.21 -33.18
CA TYR A 11 47.62 -30.53 -32.93
C TYR A 11 47.11 -29.98 -31.59
N CYS A 12 48.01 -29.81 -30.63
CA CYS A 12 47.67 -29.28 -29.30
C CYS A 12 47.35 -27.79 -29.37
N LEU A 13 48.06 -27.01 -30.21
CA LEU A 13 47.75 -25.59 -30.43
C LEU A 13 46.42 -25.37 -31.17
N LEU A 14 46.09 -26.20 -32.16
CA LEU A 14 44.82 -26.10 -32.89
C LEU A 14 43.61 -26.45 -32.02
N LEU A 15 43.74 -27.46 -31.13
CA LEU A 15 42.72 -27.80 -30.12
C LEU A 15 42.54 -26.68 -29.08
N LEU A 16 43.63 -26.05 -28.62
CA LEU A 16 43.56 -24.93 -27.67
C LEU A 16 42.89 -23.68 -28.27
N LEU A 17 43.14 -23.38 -29.55
CA LEU A 17 42.51 -22.24 -30.24
C LEU A 17 41.01 -22.48 -30.53
N LEU A 18 40.60 -23.72 -30.83
CA LEU A 18 39.20 -24.09 -31.02
C LEU A 18 38.40 -24.03 -29.70
N VAL A 19 39.00 -24.44 -28.58
CA VAL A 19 38.37 -24.33 -27.25
C VAL A 19 38.24 -22.87 -26.79
N ALA A 20 39.23 -22.03 -27.09
CA ALA A 20 39.15 -20.59 -26.80
C ALA A 20 38.06 -19.88 -27.62
N ALA A 21 37.83 -20.29 -28.87
CA ALA A 21 36.75 -19.75 -29.72
C ALA A 21 35.34 -20.19 -29.25
N LEU A 22 35.20 -21.39 -28.69
CA LEU A 22 33.93 -21.90 -28.17
C LEU A 22 33.54 -21.32 -26.78
N LEU A 23 34.51 -20.79 -26.02
CA LEU A 23 34.25 -20.17 -24.71
C LEU A 23 33.92 -18.66 -24.79
N ALA A 24 34.10 -18.03 -25.96
CA ALA A 24 33.92 -16.58 -26.12
C ALA A 24 32.47 -16.15 -26.47
N SER A 25 31.52 -17.08 -26.64
CA SER A 25 30.19 -16.78 -27.18
C SER A 25 29.02 -16.77 -26.19
N SER A 26 29.23 -16.92 -24.88
CA SER A 26 28.10 -17.19 -23.94
C SER A 26 27.88 -16.15 -22.83
N SER A 27 28.21 -14.88 -23.06
CA SER A 27 28.07 -13.83 -22.03
C SER A 27 27.12 -12.68 -22.44
N LYS A 28 26.03 -12.99 -23.16
CA LYS A 28 25.00 -11.99 -23.51
C LYS A 28 23.58 -12.47 -23.18
N SER A 29 23.35 -12.97 -21.97
CA SER A 29 21.97 -13.27 -21.53
C SER A 29 21.77 -13.26 -20.01
N ALA A 30 22.41 -12.33 -19.29
CA ALA A 30 22.10 -12.10 -17.87
C ALA A 30 21.54 -10.69 -17.62
N ALA A 31 21.77 -9.73 -18.52
CA ALA A 31 21.34 -8.34 -18.35
C ALA A 31 19.89 -8.06 -18.80
N THR A 32 19.22 -8.99 -19.48
CA THR A 32 17.84 -8.82 -19.97
C THR A 32 16.77 -9.42 -19.07
N ALA A 33 17.12 -10.25 -18.08
CA ALA A 33 16.15 -10.84 -17.14
C ALA A 33 15.84 -9.92 -15.93
N ALA A 34 16.71 -8.96 -15.61
CA ALA A 34 16.53 -8.04 -14.49
C ALA A 34 15.50 -6.92 -14.75
N ALA A 35 14.95 -6.83 -15.97
CA ALA A 35 13.88 -5.88 -16.31
C ALA A 35 12.47 -6.43 -16.01
N ALA A 36 12.35 -7.71 -15.65
CA ALA A 36 11.08 -8.38 -15.35
C ALA A 36 10.86 -8.49 -13.84
N ASP A 37 10.67 -7.35 -13.15
CA ASP A 37 9.77 -7.20 -11.99
C ASP A 37 9.78 -5.74 -11.48
N ARG A 38 9.58 -4.76 -12.36
CA ARG A 38 8.96 -3.52 -11.87
C ARG A 38 7.47 -3.80 -11.78
N ARG A 39 7.05 -4.35 -10.64
CA ARG A 39 5.66 -4.48 -10.26
C ARG A 39 4.98 -3.14 -10.56
N SER A 40 4.18 -3.09 -11.61
CA SER A 40 3.40 -1.90 -11.93
C SER A 40 2.44 -1.72 -10.77
N LEU A 41 2.71 -0.77 -9.88
CA LEU A 41 1.89 -0.51 -8.69
C LEU A 41 0.51 0.06 -9.05
N ILE A 42 0.18 0.17 -10.34
CA ILE A 42 -1.08 0.67 -10.89
C ILE A 42 -1.97 -0.51 -11.34
N THR A 43 -2.08 -1.57 -10.53
CA THR A 43 -2.87 -2.76 -10.91
C THR A 43 -4.37 -2.62 -10.69
N ASN A 44 -4.83 -1.61 -9.93
CA ASN A 44 -6.26 -1.42 -9.62
C ASN A 44 -6.95 -0.35 -10.48
N GLY A 45 -6.24 0.29 -11.42
CA GLY A 45 -6.81 1.34 -12.27
C GLY A 45 -7.10 2.67 -11.55
N LEU A 46 -6.69 2.82 -10.28
CA LEU A 46 -6.79 4.06 -9.50
C LEU A 46 -5.46 4.83 -9.52
N GLY A 47 -5.47 6.09 -9.07
CA GLY A 47 -4.24 6.89 -8.91
C GLY A 47 -3.53 7.25 -10.23
N MET A 48 -4.26 7.25 -11.35
CA MET A 48 -3.73 7.65 -12.67
C MET A 48 -3.21 9.10 -12.70
N THR A 49 -3.73 9.94 -11.81
CA THR A 49 -3.18 11.24 -11.43
C THR A 49 -3.00 11.28 -9.91
N PRO A 50 -2.09 12.12 -9.38
CA PRO A 50 -1.96 12.30 -7.94
C PRO A 50 -3.33 12.62 -7.29
N PRO A 51 -3.74 11.92 -6.22
CA PRO A 51 -4.99 12.20 -5.54
C PRO A 51 -4.94 13.58 -4.87
N MET A 52 -6.03 14.33 -4.97
CA MET A 52 -6.15 15.68 -4.41
C MET A 52 -7.25 15.71 -3.36
N GLY A 53 -6.98 16.31 -2.21
CA GLY A 53 -7.93 16.36 -1.12
C GLY A 53 -7.38 17.04 0.13
N TRP A 54 -7.95 16.68 1.26
CA TRP A 54 -7.63 17.21 2.58
C TRP A 54 -7.41 16.06 3.57
N ASN A 55 -6.59 16.30 4.59
CA ASN A 55 -6.34 15.36 5.68
C ASN A 55 -6.42 16.08 7.04
N SER A 56 -6.99 15.41 8.05
CA SER A 56 -7.27 16.02 9.36
C SER A 56 -6.04 16.30 10.23
N TRP A 57 -4.92 15.61 10.00
CA TRP A 57 -3.83 15.52 10.98
C TRP A 57 -3.15 16.85 11.30
N ASN A 58 -2.74 17.62 10.29
CA ASN A 58 -1.88 18.78 10.48
C ASN A 58 -2.51 19.90 11.32
N HIS A 59 -3.84 19.95 11.39
CA HIS A 59 -4.55 20.98 12.15
C HIS A 59 -5.22 20.42 13.40
N PHE A 60 -5.85 19.25 13.31
CA PHE A 60 -6.69 18.72 14.38
C PHE A 60 -6.01 17.65 15.23
N HIS A 61 -4.94 17.02 14.75
CA HIS A 61 -4.32 15.87 15.43
C HIS A 61 -5.37 14.82 15.82
N CYS A 62 -5.49 14.48 17.10
CA CYS A 62 -6.52 13.57 17.62
C CYS A 62 -7.85 14.25 17.98
N ASP A 63 -7.98 15.58 17.88
CA ASP A 63 -9.21 16.32 18.18
C ASP A 63 -10.15 16.34 16.96
N ILE A 64 -10.55 15.14 16.55
CA ILE A 64 -11.41 14.91 15.39
C ILE A 64 -12.77 14.34 15.80
N ASN A 65 -13.83 14.77 15.13
CA ASN A 65 -15.17 14.24 15.33
C ASN A 65 -16.00 14.34 14.04
N GLU A 66 -17.10 13.60 14.02
CA GLU A 66 -18.03 13.51 12.91
C GLU A 66 -18.51 14.87 12.41
N LYS A 67 -18.84 15.79 13.32
CA LYS A 67 -19.31 17.13 12.94
C LYS A 67 -18.24 17.92 12.19
N MET A 68 -17.00 17.86 12.68
CA MET A 68 -15.86 18.53 12.05
C MET A 68 -15.56 17.96 10.65
N ILE A 69 -15.61 16.63 10.49
CA ILE A 69 -15.39 15.99 9.18
C ILE A 69 -16.48 16.40 8.19
N LYS A 70 -17.76 16.37 8.61
CA LYS A 70 -18.89 16.82 7.77
C LYS A 70 -18.78 18.30 7.39
N ALA A 71 -18.40 19.16 8.33
CA ALA A 71 -18.18 20.58 8.07
C ALA A 71 -17.01 20.83 7.10
N THR A 72 -15.95 20.01 7.16
CA THR A 72 -14.82 20.08 6.24
C THR A 72 -15.23 19.68 4.81
N ALA A 73 -16.06 18.64 4.68
CA ALA A 73 -16.65 18.26 3.39
C ALA A 73 -17.49 19.40 2.79
N ASP A 74 -18.36 20.03 3.59
CA ASP A 74 -19.11 21.23 3.18
C ASP A 74 -18.18 22.39 2.79
N GLY A 75 -17.07 22.57 3.50
CA GLY A 75 -16.04 23.58 3.21
C GLY A 75 -15.36 23.37 1.85
N LEU A 76 -14.99 22.14 1.50
CA LEU A 76 -14.40 21.83 0.20
C LEU A 76 -15.36 22.13 -0.97
N VAL A 77 -16.66 21.84 -0.79
CA VAL A 77 -17.67 22.14 -1.81
C VAL A 77 -17.93 23.64 -1.92
N SER A 78 -18.22 24.30 -0.79
CA SER A 78 -18.61 25.72 -0.76
C SER A 78 -17.49 26.68 -1.16
N SER A 79 -16.23 26.34 -0.87
CA SER A 79 -15.06 27.10 -1.31
C SER A 79 -14.75 26.94 -2.81
N GLY A 80 -15.33 25.93 -3.47
CA GLY A 80 -15.05 25.61 -4.86
C GLY A 80 -13.82 24.71 -5.07
N LEU A 81 -13.09 24.32 -4.02
CA LEU A 81 -11.93 23.43 -4.11
C LEU A 81 -12.31 22.06 -4.69
N ALA A 82 -13.49 21.53 -4.36
CA ALA A 82 -13.99 20.29 -4.94
C ALA A 82 -14.07 20.36 -6.48
N LYS A 83 -14.47 21.52 -7.04
CA LYS A 83 -14.52 21.73 -8.50
C LYS A 83 -13.14 21.78 -9.15
N LEU A 84 -12.10 22.05 -8.37
CA LEU A 84 -10.69 22.03 -8.80
C LEU A 84 -10.03 20.67 -8.60
N GLY A 85 -10.77 19.65 -8.15
CA GLY A 85 -10.30 18.27 -8.02
C GLY A 85 -9.96 17.82 -6.59
N TYR A 86 -10.09 18.69 -5.57
CA TYR A 86 -9.88 18.30 -4.16
C TYR A 86 -11.09 17.51 -3.64
N VAL A 87 -11.11 16.21 -3.93
CA VAL A 87 -12.27 15.34 -3.70
C VAL A 87 -12.14 14.41 -2.50
N TYR A 88 -10.93 14.14 -2.01
CA TYR A 88 -10.73 13.25 -0.86
C TYR A 88 -10.82 14.00 0.48
N VAL A 89 -11.62 13.48 1.41
CA VAL A 89 -11.70 13.91 2.81
C VAL A 89 -11.12 12.79 3.67
N ASN A 90 -9.87 12.92 4.10
CA ASN A 90 -9.17 11.85 4.79
C ASN A 90 -9.19 12.04 6.31
N ILE A 91 -9.81 11.09 7.01
CA ILE A 91 -9.75 10.95 8.47
C ILE A 91 -8.40 10.31 8.82
N ASP A 92 -7.58 11.02 9.61
CA ASP A 92 -6.32 10.49 10.10
C ASP A 92 -6.49 9.71 11.42
N ASP A 93 -5.41 9.49 12.16
CA ASP A 93 -5.38 8.69 13.40
C ASP A 93 -6.41 9.14 14.47
N CYS A 94 -6.59 8.32 15.50
CA CYS A 94 -7.43 8.56 16.69
C CYS A 94 -8.95 8.52 16.47
N TRP A 95 -9.43 8.00 15.33
CA TRP A 95 -10.84 7.84 15.00
C TRP A 95 -11.51 6.63 15.66
N ALA A 96 -10.75 5.60 16.01
CA ALA A 96 -11.26 4.34 16.54
C ALA A 96 -11.21 4.23 18.07
N GLU A 97 -11.91 3.23 18.61
CA GLU A 97 -11.77 2.81 20.00
C GLU A 97 -10.39 2.22 20.26
N LYS A 98 -9.91 2.32 21.52
CA LYS A 98 -8.61 1.79 21.95
C LYS A 98 -8.49 0.27 21.81
N THR A 99 -9.63 -0.43 21.76
CA THR A 99 -9.69 -1.88 21.69
C THR A 99 -10.66 -2.33 20.60
N ARG A 100 -10.28 -3.43 19.93
CA ARG A 100 -11.15 -4.16 19.01
C ARG A 100 -12.38 -4.70 19.75
N ASP A 101 -13.43 -5.01 19.01
CA ASP A 101 -14.59 -5.70 19.55
C ASP A 101 -14.29 -7.19 19.87
N CYS A 102 -15.27 -7.92 20.39
CA CYS A 102 -15.11 -9.34 20.73
C CYS A 102 -14.88 -10.26 19.52
N LYS A 103 -15.11 -9.77 18.30
CA LYS A 103 -14.85 -10.47 17.04
C LYS A 103 -13.52 -10.02 16.39
N GLY A 104 -12.79 -9.12 17.03
CA GLY A 104 -11.54 -8.57 16.49
C GLY A 104 -11.71 -7.39 15.54
N ASN A 105 -12.90 -6.82 15.35
CA ASN A 105 -13.08 -5.69 14.43
C ASN A 105 -12.64 -4.37 15.04
N LEU A 106 -12.14 -3.47 14.20
CA LEU A 106 -12.02 -2.05 14.54
C LEU A 106 -13.41 -1.45 14.77
N ARG A 107 -13.49 -0.51 15.72
CA ARG A 107 -14.73 0.19 16.05
C ARG A 107 -14.52 1.69 16.01
N PRO A 108 -15.40 2.47 15.37
CA PRO A 108 -15.39 3.92 15.49
C PRO A 108 -15.56 4.33 16.95
N LYS A 109 -14.84 5.36 17.39
CA LYS A 109 -15.02 5.90 18.74
C LYS A 109 -16.41 6.52 18.86
N LYS A 110 -17.29 5.94 19.67
CA LYS A 110 -18.72 6.36 19.72
C LYS A 110 -18.90 7.79 20.24
N SER A 111 -17.96 8.29 21.06
CA SER A 111 -18.03 9.65 21.60
C SER A 111 -17.73 10.73 20.56
N THR A 112 -16.96 10.43 19.50
CA THR A 112 -16.60 11.39 18.45
C THR A 112 -17.25 11.08 17.10
N PHE A 113 -17.59 9.82 16.85
CA PHE A 113 -18.31 9.33 15.66
C PHE A 113 -19.58 8.57 16.06
N PRO A 114 -20.57 9.26 16.67
CA PRO A 114 -21.76 8.61 17.24
C PRO A 114 -22.63 7.89 16.20
N SER A 115 -22.64 8.34 14.95
CA SER A 115 -23.37 7.67 13.85
C SER A 115 -22.56 6.57 13.16
N GLY A 116 -21.29 6.38 13.54
CA GLY A 116 -20.37 5.44 12.90
C GLY A 116 -19.80 5.97 11.57
N ILE A 117 -18.75 5.29 11.07
CA ILE A 117 -17.99 5.76 9.90
C ILE A 117 -18.79 5.63 8.60
N LYS A 118 -19.60 4.58 8.42
CA LYS A 118 -20.46 4.45 7.23
C LYS A 118 -21.39 5.65 7.05
N ALA A 119 -22.01 6.15 8.12
CA ALA A 119 -22.87 7.32 8.04
C ALA A 119 -22.10 8.61 7.68
N VAL A 120 -20.80 8.68 8.00
CA VAL A 120 -19.92 9.76 7.56
C VAL A 120 -19.57 9.60 6.08
N ALA A 121 -19.28 8.38 5.63
CA ALA A 121 -19.02 8.07 4.23
C ALA A 121 -20.22 8.45 3.36
N ASP A 122 -21.41 7.96 3.71
CA ASP A 122 -22.67 8.27 3.02
C ASP A 122 -22.89 9.79 2.91
N TYR A 123 -22.58 10.54 3.98
CA TYR A 123 -22.66 12.00 3.96
C TYR A 123 -21.64 12.62 3.00
N VAL A 124 -20.37 12.23 3.07
CA VAL A 124 -19.31 12.74 2.19
C VAL A 124 -19.59 12.41 0.72
N HIS A 125 -20.07 11.21 0.42
CA HIS A 125 -20.50 10.82 -0.92
C HIS A 125 -21.68 11.65 -1.42
N SER A 126 -22.64 11.99 -0.56
CA SER A 126 -23.76 12.88 -0.93
C SER A 126 -23.31 14.28 -1.39
N LYS A 127 -22.06 14.67 -1.08
CA LYS A 127 -21.42 15.92 -1.50
C LYS A 127 -20.60 15.77 -2.78
N GLY A 128 -20.57 14.58 -3.39
CA GLY A 128 -19.72 14.26 -4.55
C GLY A 128 -18.24 14.13 -4.20
N LEU A 129 -17.93 13.89 -2.91
CA LEU A 129 -16.57 13.72 -2.40
C LEU A 129 -16.31 12.24 -2.08
N LYS A 130 -15.07 11.91 -1.70
CA LYS A 130 -14.59 10.58 -1.34
C LYS A 130 -14.08 10.57 0.10
N LEU A 131 -14.37 9.53 0.88
CA LEU A 131 -13.91 9.43 2.26
C LEU A 131 -12.67 8.53 2.37
N GLY A 132 -11.61 9.05 2.99
CA GLY A 132 -10.45 8.26 3.36
C GLY A 132 -10.39 7.96 4.86
N ILE A 133 -9.76 6.84 5.20
CA ILE A 133 -9.51 6.41 6.58
C ILE A 133 -8.03 6.09 6.79
N TYR A 134 -7.65 5.90 8.06
CA TYR A 134 -6.28 5.63 8.48
C TYR A 134 -6.16 4.31 9.25
N SER A 135 -5.08 3.58 8.97
CA SER A 135 -4.57 2.50 9.82
C SER A 135 -3.05 2.40 9.70
N ASP A 136 -2.46 1.38 10.32
CA ASP A 136 -1.01 1.18 10.43
C ASP A 136 -0.62 -0.28 10.15
N ALA A 137 0.52 -0.48 9.48
CA ALA A 137 1.20 -1.76 9.28
C ALA A 137 1.94 -2.28 10.53
N GLY A 138 1.51 -1.88 11.73
CA GLY A 138 1.98 -2.36 13.02
C GLY A 138 0.85 -2.77 13.96
N TYR A 139 1.22 -3.08 15.20
CA TYR A 139 0.26 -3.51 16.24
C TYR A 139 -0.60 -2.37 16.77
N TYR A 140 -0.08 -1.14 16.71
CA TYR A 140 -0.75 0.09 17.11
C TYR A 140 -0.51 1.14 16.05
N THR A 141 -1.39 2.14 15.99
CA THR A 141 -1.12 3.34 15.19
C THR A 141 -0.05 4.21 15.81
N CYS A 142 0.49 5.16 15.05
CA CYS A 142 1.55 6.06 15.51
C CYS A 142 1.19 6.83 16.81
N SER A 143 -0.07 7.23 17.00
CA SER A 143 -0.51 7.86 18.26
C SER A 143 -0.67 6.89 19.45
N LYS A 144 -0.66 5.58 19.19
CA LYS A 144 -1.02 4.49 20.13
C LYS A 144 -2.44 4.60 20.70
N THR A 145 -3.32 5.36 20.07
CA THR A 145 -4.68 5.58 20.57
C THR A 145 -5.69 4.56 20.04
N GLN A 146 -5.31 3.77 19.04
CA GLN A 146 -6.11 2.68 18.48
C GLN A 146 -5.21 1.52 18.00
N PRO A 147 -5.79 0.32 17.79
CA PRO A 147 -5.08 -0.80 17.19
C PRO A 147 -4.63 -0.47 15.76
N GLY A 148 -3.45 -0.98 15.37
CA GLY A 148 -3.06 -1.07 13.96
C GLY A 148 -3.63 -2.36 13.33
N SER A 149 -3.33 -2.58 12.04
CA SER A 149 -3.90 -3.68 11.26
C SER A 149 -2.95 -4.85 11.03
N LEU A 150 -1.75 -4.85 11.60
CA LEU A 150 -0.82 -5.98 11.43
C LEU A 150 -1.44 -7.29 11.95
N GLY A 151 -1.57 -8.28 11.07
CA GLY A 151 -2.22 -9.57 11.34
C GLY A 151 -3.76 -9.57 11.27
N TYR A 152 -4.37 -8.43 10.95
CA TYR A 152 -5.82 -8.24 10.78
C TYR A 152 -6.17 -7.62 9.42
N GLU A 153 -5.26 -7.67 8.45
CA GLU A 153 -5.33 -6.90 7.21
C GLU A 153 -6.60 -7.22 6.40
N GLU A 154 -6.93 -8.50 6.23
CA GLU A 154 -8.13 -8.92 5.50
C GLU A 154 -9.41 -8.47 6.22
N GLN A 155 -9.49 -8.68 7.53
CA GLN A 155 -10.64 -8.32 8.35
C GLN A 155 -10.87 -6.80 8.38
N ASP A 156 -9.79 -6.02 8.51
CA ASP A 156 -9.85 -4.56 8.52
C ASP A 156 -10.19 -4.02 7.13
N ALA A 157 -9.63 -4.59 6.06
CA ALA A 157 -10.00 -4.22 4.68
C ALA A 157 -11.49 -4.49 4.40
N GLN A 158 -12.03 -5.63 4.83
CA GLN A 158 -13.47 -5.93 4.73
C GLN A 158 -14.31 -4.95 5.56
N THR A 159 -13.82 -4.57 6.74
CA THR A 159 -14.48 -3.57 7.58
C THR A 159 -14.55 -2.22 6.86
N PHE A 160 -13.44 -1.75 6.27
CA PHE A 160 -13.39 -0.50 5.52
C PHE A 160 -14.28 -0.54 4.28
N ALA A 161 -14.27 -1.65 3.53
CA ALA A 161 -15.16 -1.87 2.40
C ALA A 161 -16.63 -1.80 2.82
N SER A 162 -17.00 -2.41 3.95
CA SER A 162 -18.38 -2.39 4.48
C SER A 162 -18.87 -1.01 4.90
N TRP A 163 -17.96 -0.04 5.07
CA TRP A 163 -18.26 1.35 5.35
C TRP A 163 -18.13 2.27 4.13
N ASP A 164 -17.90 1.70 2.94
CA ASP A 164 -17.73 2.42 1.68
C ASP A 164 -16.56 3.43 1.71
N ILE A 165 -15.43 3.04 2.30
CA ILE A 165 -14.20 3.86 2.28
C ILE A 165 -13.58 3.88 0.88
N ASP A 166 -13.12 5.05 0.41
CA ASP A 166 -12.52 5.24 -0.92
C ASP A 166 -10.97 5.27 -0.91
N TYR A 167 -10.38 5.47 0.27
CA TYR A 167 -8.95 5.73 0.40
C TYR A 167 -8.43 5.23 1.75
N LEU A 168 -7.28 4.56 1.76
CA LEU A 168 -6.60 4.14 2.98
C LEU A 168 -5.21 4.79 3.06
N LYS A 169 -4.98 5.61 4.09
CA LYS A 169 -3.64 5.96 4.54
C LYS A 169 -3.15 4.83 5.44
N TYR A 170 -2.06 4.17 5.05
CA TYR A 170 -1.52 3.02 5.77
C TYR A 170 -0.08 3.30 6.24
N ASP A 171 0.06 3.50 7.54
CA ASP A 171 1.32 3.90 8.19
C ASP A 171 2.22 2.69 8.51
N ASN A 172 3.32 2.92 9.23
CA ASN A 172 4.32 1.90 9.51
C ASN A 172 4.94 2.00 10.92
N CYS A 173 4.24 2.57 11.90
CA CYS A 173 4.68 2.61 13.29
C CYS A 173 4.50 1.25 13.98
N PHE A 174 5.17 1.03 15.12
CA PHE A 174 4.97 -0.16 15.99
C PHE A 174 4.90 -1.52 15.29
N ASN A 175 5.70 -1.66 14.24
CA ASN A 175 5.75 -2.85 13.42
C ASN A 175 6.73 -3.89 14.01
N ASP A 176 6.66 -5.12 13.53
CA ASP A 176 7.46 -6.27 14.01
C ASP A 176 8.87 -6.38 13.40
N GLY A 177 9.32 -5.36 12.66
CA GLY A 177 10.59 -5.37 11.93
C GLY A 177 10.60 -6.23 10.66
N SER A 178 9.50 -6.90 10.31
CA SER A 178 9.40 -7.61 9.03
C SER A 178 9.43 -6.65 7.84
N ARG A 179 9.79 -7.17 6.66
CA ARG A 179 9.95 -6.34 5.47
C ARG A 179 8.58 -5.81 5.01
N PRO A 180 8.47 -4.54 4.58
CA PRO A 180 7.22 -3.99 4.06
C PRO A 180 6.61 -4.79 2.91
N THR A 181 7.45 -5.42 2.07
CA THR A 181 7.00 -6.28 0.97
C THR A 181 6.24 -7.53 1.43
N VAL A 182 6.38 -7.92 2.70
CA VAL A 182 5.66 -9.04 3.32
C VAL A 182 4.37 -8.55 3.97
N ARG A 183 4.41 -7.44 4.71
CA ARG A 183 3.23 -6.90 5.42
C ARG A 183 2.21 -6.23 4.50
N LEU A 184 2.69 -5.45 3.53
CA LEU A 184 1.82 -4.62 2.69
C LEU A 184 1.15 -5.41 1.56
N ILE A 185 1.69 -6.59 1.19
CA ILE A 185 1.17 -7.37 0.07
C ILE A 185 -0.23 -7.92 0.35
N THR A 186 -0.48 -8.33 1.60
CA THR A 186 -1.77 -8.82 2.07
C THR A 186 -2.80 -7.72 1.88
N LEU A 187 -2.55 -6.53 2.41
CA LEU A 187 -3.45 -5.39 2.27
C LEU A 187 -3.68 -4.99 0.79
N ILE A 188 -2.63 -4.93 -0.03
CA ILE A 188 -2.77 -4.56 -1.45
C ILE A 188 -3.75 -5.49 -2.17
N ASN A 189 -3.72 -6.80 -1.87
CA ASN A 189 -4.63 -7.76 -2.50
C ASN A 189 -6.10 -7.52 -2.10
N TYR A 190 -6.37 -7.08 -0.87
CA TYR A 190 -7.74 -6.85 -0.38
C TYR A 190 -8.25 -5.42 -0.60
N CYS A 191 -7.36 -4.43 -0.67
CA CYS A 191 -7.73 -3.04 -1.00
C CYS A 191 -7.88 -2.81 -2.50
N SER A 192 -7.41 -3.73 -3.35
CA SER A 192 -7.69 -3.67 -4.80
C SER A 192 -9.16 -3.94 -5.13
N SER A 193 -9.95 -4.47 -4.18
CA SER A 193 -11.40 -4.68 -4.29
C SER A 193 -12.26 -3.59 -3.63
N ILE A 194 -11.61 -2.56 -3.08
CA ILE A 194 -12.26 -1.35 -2.55
C ILE A 194 -12.16 -0.27 -3.62
#